data_AF-A0A7J9CK55-F1
#
_entry.id   AF-A0A7J9CK55-F1
#
_cell.length_a   1.000
_cell.length_b   1.000
_cell.length_c   1.000
_cell.angle_alpha   90.00
_cell.angle_beta   90.00
_cell.angle_gamma   90.00
#
_symmetry.space_group_name_H-M   'P 1'
#
loop_
_entity.id
_entity.type
_entity.pdbx_description
1 polymer ?
#
loop_
_entity_poly.entity_id
_entity_poly.type
_entity_poly.pdbx_seq_one_letter_code
_entity_poly.pdbx_strand_id
1 'polypeptide(L)'
;MIIGVPARTAFEKFVKVEDGKHPGQKNYDGFCIELFYKVLNVLEYVLIYQFDPHNGTYDEIVHKVYNKTYDAAVGDITILANRTTLVEFTQPYAASGLSMIVPVKPESSAWMFLKPFTTKMWLVTGSILIYTMFIVWFLEHQSNPDFKGPWNNQIGTVFWFTFSSIFFAHREKIYSNLTRVVVIVWLFVALILTSSYTASLTSMLTVQRLEPNVTDIESLKRSNVKIGCDGDSFVRTYLEDVLKFKSYNIENVSSEYNYEGEFKSNHIAAAFLELPYGKVFLNRYCKKFTTTAPTYIFGGLGFVFQKGSPIARDFSRAILKLSEDGTL
;
A
#
# COMPACT_ATOMS: atom_id res chain seq x y z
N MET A 1 -36.60 5.77 18.39
CA MET A 1 -35.64 6.59 17.63
C MET A 1 -35.68 6.19 16.17
N ILE A 2 -35.79 7.15 15.25
CA ILE A 2 -35.64 6.92 13.82
C ILE A 2 -34.16 7.13 13.47
N ILE A 3 -33.52 6.11 12.92
CA ILE A 3 -32.10 6.12 12.60
C ILE A 3 -31.92 6.09 11.08
N GLY A 4 -31.32 7.15 10.53
CA GLY A 4 -30.97 7.20 9.12
C GLY A 4 -29.79 6.28 8.80
N VAL A 5 -29.93 5.46 7.75
CA VAL A 5 -28.84 4.59 7.25
C VAL A 5 -28.57 4.92 5.79
N PRO A 6 -27.32 5.17 5.37
CA PRO A 6 -27.02 5.43 3.97
C PRO A 6 -27.33 4.19 3.13
N ALA A 7 -28.24 4.33 2.16
CA ALA A 7 -28.59 3.24 1.26
C ALA A 7 -27.76 3.23 -0.03
N ARG A 8 -27.11 4.36 -0.34
CA ARG A 8 -26.17 4.50 -1.46
C ARG A 8 -24.74 4.53 -0.90
N THR A 9 -24.01 3.44 -1.05
CA THR A 9 -22.60 3.32 -0.60
C THR A 9 -21.74 2.75 -1.72
N ALA A 10 -20.50 3.24 -1.83
CA ALA A 10 -19.55 2.69 -2.80
C ALA A 10 -18.93 1.35 -2.32
N PHE A 11 -18.98 1.09 -1.01
CA PHE A 11 -18.39 -0.08 -0.34
C PHE A 11 -19.44 -0.80 0.53
N GLU A 12 -20.15 -1.76 -0.06
CA GLU A 12 -21.23 -2.52 0.59
C GLU A 12 -20.80 -3.27 1.85
N LYS A 13 -19.50 -3.53 2.05
CA LYS A 13 -19.00 -4.20 3.26
C LYS A 13 -19.19 -3.36 4.53
N PHE A 14 -19.27 -2.04 4.42
CA PHE A 14 -19.45 -1.16 5.58
C PHE A 14 -20.92 -0.99 5.92
N VAL A 15 -21.74 -0.73 4.91
CA VAL A 15 -23.20 -0.64 5.03
C VAL A 15 -23.82 -1.18 3.75
N LYS A 16 -24.78 -2.07 3.92
CA LYS A 16 -25.57 -2.67 2.85
C LYS A 16 -27.04 -2.63 3.24
N VAL A 17 -27.86 -2.12 2.32
CA VAL A 17 -29.32 -2.10 2.47
C VAL A 17 -29.92 -2.90 1.33
N GLU A 18 -30.56 -4.01 1.65
CA GLU A 18 -31.23 -4.88 0.69
C GLU A 18 -32.74 -4.90 0.92
N ASP A 19 -33.50 -5.20 -0.13
CA ASP A 19 -34.90 -5.55 0.00
C ASP A 19 -35.06 -6.89 0.73
N GLY A 20 -35.92 -6.91 1.74
CA GLY A 20 -36.25 -8.10 2.50
C GLY A 20 -37.15 -9.05 1.72
N LYS A 21 -37.46 -10.20 2.33
CA LYS A 21 -38.31 -11.24 1.73
C LYS A 21 -39.78 -10.78 1.55
N HIS A 22 -40.20 -9.75 2.27
CA HIS A 22 -41.55 -9.19 2.21
C HIS A 22 -41.53 -7.74 1.68
N PRO A 23 -42.56 -7.33 0.91
CA PRO A 23 -42.64 -5.97 0.38
C PRO A 23 -42.57 -4.92 1.50
N GLY A 24 -41.64 -3.98 1.39
CA GLY A 24 -41.45 -2.91 2.39
C GLY A 24 -40.56 -3.28 3.58
N GLN A 25 -40.14 -4.54 3.72
CA GLN A 25 -39.11 -4.93 4.68
C GLN A 25 -37.74 -4.64 4.08
N LYS A 26 -36.84 -4.03 4.85
CA LYS A 26 -35.44 -3.78 4.45
C LYS A 26 -34.51 -4.56 5.38
N ASN A 27 -33.50 -5.19 4.82
CA ASN A 27 -32.43 -5.84 5.55
C ASN A 27 -31.23 -4.90 5.59
N TYR A 28 -30.64 -4.75 6.77
CA TYR A 28 -29.48 -3.90 7.01
C TYR A 28 -28.33 -4.78 7.43
N ASP A 29 -27.21 -4.67 6.74
CA ASP A 29 -26.00 -5.48 6.94
C ASP A 29 -24.75 -4.63 6.76
N GLY A 30 -23.59 -5.17 7.12
CA GLY A 30 -22.28 -4.53 7.01
C GLY A 30 -21.67 -4.16 8.37
N PHE A 31 -20.37 -3.87 8.34
CA PHE A 31 -19.54 -3.63 9.53
C PHE A 31 -20.15 -2.58 10.49
N CYS A 32 -20.66 -1.46 9.96
CA CYS A 32 -21.21 -0.38 10.79
C CYS A 32 -22.52 -0.80 11.47
N ILE A 33 -23.32 -1.65 10.81
CA ILE A 33 -24.58 -2.17 11.35
C ILE A 33 -24.31 -3.22 12.42
N GLU A 34 -23.38 -4.14 12.18
CA GLU A 34 -22.96 -5.13 13.18
C GLU A 34 -22.36 -4.47 14.42
N LEU A 35 -21.51 -3.46 14.22
CA LEU A 35 -20.95 -2.68 15.32
C LEU A 35 -22.04 -1.97 16.13
N PHE A 36 -23.04 -1.40 15.47
CA PHE A 36 -24.18 -0.80 16.16
C PHE A 36 -24.90 -1.81 17.07
N TYR A 37 -25.16 -3.03 16.58
CA TYR A 37 -25.76 -4.09 17.41
C TYR A 37 -24.85 -4.52 18.58
N LYS A 38 -23.53 -4.59 18.37
CA LYS A 38 -22.57 -4.87 19.44
C LYS A 38 -22.58 -3.78 20.51
N VAL A 39 -22.64 -2.52 20.11
CA VAL A 39 -22.76 -1.39 21.02
C VAL A 39 -24.04 -1.49 21.84
N LEU A 40 -25.18 -1.81 21.23
CA LEU A 40 -26.45 -1.98 21.96
C LEU A 40 -26.38 -3.04 23.07
N ASN A 41 -25.63 -4.13 22.86
CA ASN A 41 -25.46 -5.18 23.88
C ASN A 41 -24.58 -4.74 25.06
N VAL A 42 -23.79 -3.68 24.90
CA VAL A 42 -22.93 -3.11 25.95
C VAL A 42 -23.66 -2.01 26.74
N LEU A 43 -24.70 -1.41 26.17
CA LEU A 43 -25.50 -0.40 26.84
C LEU A 43 -26.28 -0.99 28.02
N GLU A 44 -26.40 -0.22 29.09
CA GLU A 44 -27.11 -0.61 30.31
C GLU A 44 -28.63 -0.40 30.20
N TYR A 45 -29.12 -0.01 29.03
CA TYR A 45 -30.53 0.30 28.78
C TYR A 45 -30.98 -0.16 27.39
N VAL A 46 -32.28 -0.45 27.27
CA VAL A 46 -32.88 -0.86 25.99
C VAL A 46 -33.20 0.39 25.16
N LEU A 47 -32.66 0.44 23.94
CA LEU A 47 -32.92 1.50 22.98
C LEU A 47 -33.93 1.00 21.93
N ILE A 48 -35.09 1.67 21.83
CA ILE A 48 -36.08 1.37 20.79
C ILE A 48 -35.74 2.17 19.54
N TYR A 49 -35.38 1.50 18.46
CA TYR A 49 -35.01 2.13 17.20
C TYR A 49 -35.73 1.52 15.99
N GLN A 50 -35.79 2.30 14.93
CA GLN A 50 -36.20 1.87 13.60
C GLN A 50 -35.21 2.46 12.59
N PHE A 51 -34.64 1.61 11.75
CA PHE A 51 -33.81 2.07 10.63
C PHE A 51 -34.67 2.56 9.48
N ASP A 52 -34.27 3.70 8.92
CA ASP A 52 -34.85 4.29 7.70
C ASP A 52 -33.72 4.45 6.65
N PRO A 53 -33.85 3.82 5.47
CA PRO A 53 -32.81 3.90 4.46
C PRO A 53 -32.89 5.25 3.74
N HIS A 54 -31.76 5.94 3.64
CA HIS A 54 -31.65 7.23 3.00
C HIS A 54 -30.93 7.14 1.66
N ASN A 55 -31.67 7.44 0.58
CA ASN A 55 -31.14 7.59 -0.77
C ASN A 55 -30.74 9.05 -1.02
N GLY A 56 -29.58 9.46 -0.52
CA GLY A 56 -29.04 10.81 -0.65
C GLY A 56 -27.57 10.89 -0.24
N THR A 57 -27.03 12.10 -0.18
CA THR A 57 -25.63 12.31 0.23
C THR A 57 -25.45 12.16 1.75
N TYR A 58 -24.21 11.90 2.20
CA TYR A 58 -23.91 11.85 3.64
C TYR A 58 -24.20 13.19 4.34
N ASP A 59 -24.01 14.31 3.64
CA ASP A 59 -24.32 15.63 4.20
C ASP A 59 -25.82 15.80 4.41
N GLU A 60 -26.68 15.31 3.50
CA GLU A 60 -28.14 15.31 3.69
C GLU A 60 -28.56 14.50 4.92
N ILE A 61 -27.95 13.33 5.16
CA ILE A 61 -28.21 12.52 6.36
C ILE A 61 -27.88 13.33 7.63
N VAL A 62 -26.71 13.97 7.66
CA VAL A 62 -26.29 14.81 8.79
C VAL A 62 -27.25 15.99 9.00
N HIS A 63 -27.68 16.64 7.92
CA HIS A 63 -28.68 17.73 8.00
C HIS A 63 -30.04 17.23 8.49
N LYS A 64 -30.46 16.02 8.12
CA LYS A 64 -31.70 15.41 8.63
C LYS A 64 -31.63 15.10 10.13
N VAL A 65 -30.46 14.71 10.65
CA VAL A 65 -30.26 14.57 12.11
C VAL A 65 -30.30 15.94 12.79
N TYR A 66 -29.65 16.95 12.23
CA TYR A 66 -29.71 18.33 12.74
C TYR A 66 -31.14 18.88 12.77
N ASN A 67 -31.91 18.66 11.70
CA ASN A 67 -33.32 19.06 11.59
C ASN A 67 -34.28 18.17 12.38
N LYS A 68 -33.78 17.19 13.14
CA LYS A 68 -34.57 16.24 13.95
C LYS A 68 -35.57 15.39 13.14
N THR A 69 -35.34 15.24 11.84
CA THR A 69 -36.05 14.26 11.02
C THR A 69 -35.58 12.84 11.37
N TYR A 70 -34.29 12.70 11.65
CA TYR A 70 -33.69 11.51 12.24
C TYR A 70 -33.18 11.83 13.65
N ASP A 71 -33.28 10.86 14.56
CA ASP A 71 -32.75 10.97 15.92
C ASP A 71 -31.25 10.67 15.96
N ALA A 72 -30.79 9.82 15.05
CA ALA A 72 -29.41 9.44 14.86
C ALA A 72 -29.16 9.01 13.40
N ALA A 73 -27.90 8.85 13.02
CA ALA A 73 -27.53 8.16 11.80
C ALA A 73 -26.40 7.15 12.05
N VAL A 74 -26.55 5.98 11.43
CA VAL A 74 -25.64 4.85 11.55
C VAL A 74 -25.14 4.51 10.16
N GLY A 75 -23.83 4.47 10.02
CA GLY A 75 -23.15 4.13 8.79
C GLY A 75 -21.71 4.61 8.81
N ASP A 76 -21.04 4.44 7.69
CA ASP A 76 -19.70 4.87 7.35
C ASP A 76 -19.59 6.40 7.16
N ILE A 77 -20.07 7.15 8.15
CA ILE A 77 -20.09 8.62 8.13
C ILE A 77 -18.78 9.17 8.68
N THR A 78 -18.03 9.87 7.83
CA THR A 78 -16.78 10.52 8.24
C THR A 78 -17.04 11.74 9.14
N ILE A 79 -16.31 11.79 10.26
CA ILE A 79 -16.29 12.92 11.19
C ILE A 79 -15.51 14.07 10.53
N LEU A 80 -16.20 15.18 10.27
CA LEU A 80 -15.65 16.38 9.66
C LEU A 80 -15.98 17.62 10.50
N ALA A 81 -15.09 18.62 10.48
CA ALA A 81 -15.25 19.83 11.26
C ALA A 81 -16.58 20.56 10.98
N ASN A 82 -16.96 20.71 9.71
CA ASN A 82 -18.25 21.32 9.33
C ASN A 82 -19.45 20.53 9.91
N ARG A 83 -19.42 19.20 9.83
CA ARG A 83 -20.49 18.33 10.36
C ARG A 83 -20.58 18.41 11.87
N THR A 84 -19.46 18.45 12.60
CA THR A 84 -19.44 18.57 14.08
C THR A 84 -20.06 19.87 14.59
N THR A 85 -20.18 20.91 13.76
CA THR A 85 -20.90 22.12 14.16
C THR A 85 -22.42 21.91 14.25
N LEU A 86 -22.95 20.95 13.47
CA LEU A 86 -24.38 20.66 13.36
C LEU A 86 -24.81 19.52 14.30
N VAL A 87 -24.00 18.48 14.43
CA VAL A 87 -24.37 17.22 15.11
C VAL A 87 -23.28 16.77 16.08
N GLU A 88 -23.65 15.86 16.99
CA GLU A 88 -22.70 15.19 17.88
C GLU A 88 -22.25 13.87 17.24
N PHE A 89 -20.94 13.61 17.21
CA PHE A 89 -20.40 12.33 16.77
C PHE A 89 -19.99 11.48 17.97
N THR A 90 -20.01 10.16 17.78
CA THR A 90 -19.33 9.26 18.72
C THR A 90 -17.81 9.36 18.58
N GLN A 91 -17.09 8.76 19.53
CA GLN A 91 -15.68 8.40 19.30
C GLN A 91 -15.54 7.61 17.99
N PRO A 92 -14.48 7.85 17.21
CA PRO A 92 -14.27 7.17 15.94
C PRO A 92 -14.03 5.68 16.18
N TYR A 93 -14.74 4.85 15.45
CA TYR A 93 -14.59 3.38 15.53
C TYR A 93 -13.78 2.80 14.37
N ALA A 94 -13.46 3.60 13.35
CA ALA A 94 -12.60 3.18 12.25
C ALA A 94 -11.55 4.23 11.93
N ALA A 95 -10.40 3.76 11.45
CA ALA A 95 -9.23 4.59 11.18
C ALA A 95 -9.54 5.70 10.16
N SER A 96 -8.95 6.86 10.42
CA SER A 96 -9.05 8.05 9.58
C SER A 96 -7.91 8.14 8.56
N GLY A 97 -8.22 8.64 7.37
CA GLY A 97 -7.21 9.19 6.46
C GLY A 97 -7.52 8.97 4.99
N LEU A 98 -6.89 9.76 4.12
CA LEU A 98 -7.02 9.63 2.67
C LEU A 98 -5.85 8.82 2.12
N SER A 99 -6.17 7.73 1.43
CA SER A 99 -5.21 6.83 0.80
C SER A 99 -5.24 7.05 -0.72
N MET A 100 -4.06 7.30 -1.30
CA MET A 100 -3.89 7.33 -2.76
C MET A 100 -3.46 5.94 -3.24
N ILE A 101 -4.33 5.31 -3.99
CA ILE A 101 -4.13 3.98 -4.57
C ILE A 101 -3.64 4.14 -6.00
N VAL A 102 -2.57 3.42 -6.32
CA VAL A 102 -1.93 3.45 -7.64
C VAL A 102 -1.60 2.03 -8.09
N PRO A 103 -1.59 1.79 -9.42
CA PRO A 103 -1.10 0.52 -9.94
C PRO A 103 0.38 0.34 -9.60
N VAL A 104 0.76 -0.90 -9.34
CA VAL A 104 2.15 -1.29 -9.10
C VAL A 104 2.91 -1.22 -10.42
N LYS A 105 4.14 -0.71 -10.42
CA LYS A 105 4.98 -0.73 -11.62
C LYS A 105 5.22 -2.19 -12.04
N PRO A 106 4.95 -2.56 -13.30
CA PRO A 106 5.33 -3.89 -13.77
C PRO A 106 6.86 -4.01 -13.71
N GLU A 107 7.36 -4.88 -12.85
CA GLU A 107 8.80 -5.16 -12.82
C GLU A 107 9.20 -5.89 -14.10
N SER A 108 10.03 -5.24 -14.90
CA SER A 108 10.74 -5.87 -16.02
C SER A 108 11.70 -6.92 -15.47
N SER A 109 11.28 -8.19 -15.55
CA SER A 109 12.01 -9.36 -15.04
C SER A 109 13.39 -9.54 -15.69
N ALA A 110 13.58 -9.05 -16.92
CA ALA A 110 14.75 -9.35 -17.73
C ALA A 110 16.10 -8.87 -17.14
N TRP A 111 16.13 -7.82 -16.31
CA TRP A 111 17.37 -7.27 -15.74
C TRP A 111 17.48 -7.42 -14.22
N MET A 112 16.62 -8.25 -13.63
CA MET A 112 16.53 -8.42 -12.18
C MET A 112 17.85 -8.92 -11.57
N PHE A 113 18.66 -9.67 -12.33
CA PHE A 113 19.94 -10.21 -11.88
C PHE A 113 21.04 -9.16 -11.64
N LEU A 114 20.92 -7.94 -12.19
CA LEU A 114 21.88 -6.85 -11.94
C LEU A 114 21.53 -6.00 -10.71
N LYS A 115 20.27 -6.04 -10.26
CA LYS A 115 19.77 -5.25 -9.12
C LYS A 115 20.39 -5.59 -7.74
N PRO A 116 20.85 -6.81 -7.42
CA PRO A 116 21.36 -7.14 -6.09
C PRO A 116 22.56 -6.29 -5.67
N PHE A 117 23.39 -5.87 -6.63
CA PHE A 117 24.53 -4.99 -6.39
C PHE A 117 24.33 -3.63 -7.05
N THR A 118 24.66 -2.57 -6.32
CA THR A 118 24.66 -1.22 -6.87
C THR A 118 25.77 -1.06 -7.92
N THR A 119 25.65 -0.09 -8.83
CA THR A 119 26.69 0.20 -9.83
C THR A 119 28.07 0.40 -9.20
N LYS A 120 28.13 1.03 -8.01
CA LYS A 120 29.37 1.19 -7.24
C LYS A 120 29.96 -0.16 -6.83
N MET A 121 29.13 -1.09 -6.34
CA MET A 121 29.57 -2.43 -5.95
C MET A 121 30.06 -3.24 -7.15
N TRP A 122 29.40 -3.14 -8.30
CA TRP A 122 29.87 -3.75 -9.55
C TRP A 122 31.25 -3.22 -9.97
N LEU A 123 31.46 -1.91 -9.90
CA LEU A 123 32.75 -1.29 -10.20
C LEU A 123 33.85 -1.75 -9.24
N VAL A 124 33.57 -1.80 -7.94
CA VAL A 124 34.53 -2.29 -6.94
C VAL A 124 34.86 -3.76 -7.17
N THR A 125 33.85 -4.61 -7.42
CA THR A 125 34.04 -6.04 -7.70
C THR A 125 34.90 -6.24 -8.95
N GLY A 126 34.60 -5.51 -10.03
CA GLY A 126 35.41 -5.52 -11.26
C GLY A 126 36.85 -5.02 -11.02
N SER A 127 37.02 -4.00 -10.19
CA SER A 127 38.35 -3.47 -9.85
C SER A 127 39.19 -4.48 -9.06
N ILE A 128 38.60 -5.17 -8.08
CA ILE A 128 39.28 -6.21 -7.30
C ILE A 128 39.64 -7.40 -8.20
N LEU A 129 38.76 -7.78 -9.13
CA LEU A 129 39.03 -8.82 -10.12
C LEU A 129 40.24 -8.47 -11.00
N ILE A 130 40.29 -7.26 -11.55
CA ILE A 130 41.40 -6.80 -12.38
C ILE A 130 42.70 -6.72 -11.56
N TYR A 131 42.61 -6.23 -10.32
CA TYR A 131 43.76 -6.14 -9.41
C TYR A 131 44.35 -7.52 -9.09
N THR A 132 43.51 -8.51 -8.78
CA THR A 132 43.96 -9.88 -8.50
C THR A 132 44.49 -10.57 -9.75
N MET A 133 43.86 -10.35 -10.91
CA MET A 133 44.36 -10.77 -12.23
C MET A 133 45.79 -10.26 -12.46
N PHE A 134 46.03 -8.98 -12.20
CA PHE A 134 47.35 -8.37 -12.36
C PHE A 134 48.39 -8.95 -11.40
N ILE A 135 48.05 -9.16 -10.13
CA ILE A 135 48.98 -9.76 -9.15
C ILE A 135 49.34 -11.19 -9.52
N VAL A 136 48.35 -12.02 -9.86
CA VAL A 136 48.59 -13.42 -10.23
C VAL A 136 49.44 -13.48 -11.49
N TRP A 137 49.13 -12.66 -12.50
CA TRP A 137 49.97 -12.53 -13.70
C TRP A 137 51.40 -12.14 -13.34
N PHE A 138 51.60 -11.10 -12.52
CA PHE A 138 52.94 -10.64 -12.13
C PHE A 138 53.76 -11.73 -11.43
N LEU A 139 53.15 -12.50 -10.52
CA LEU A 139 53.83 -13.54 -9.74
C LEU A 139 54.10 -14.83 -10.56
N GLU A 140 53.18 -15.24 -11.43
CA GLU A 140 53.32 -16.48 -12.21
C GLU A 140 54.02 -16.27 -13.55
N HIS A 141 54.04 -15.06 -14.12
CA HIS A 141 54.67 -14.78 -15.42
C HIS A 141 56.16 -15.16 -15.46
N GLN A 142 56.88 -14.99 -14.34
CA GLN A 142 58.29 -15.35 -14.26
C GLN A 142 58.51 -16.87 -14.10
N SER A 143 57.63 -17.53 -13.35
CA SER A 143 57.83 -18.89 -12.83
C SER A 143 57.14 -20.00 -13.65
N ASN A 144 56.06 -19.68 -14.36
CA ASN A 144 55.20 -20.67 -14.99
C ASN A 144 55.31 -20.61 -16.53
N PRO A 145 55.65 -21.72 -17.22
CA PRO A 145 55.72 -21.76 -18.69
C PRO A 145 54.36 -21.56 -19.37
N ASP A 146 53.24 -21.88 -18.70
CA ASP A 146 51.88 -21.71 -19.25
C ASP A 146 51.48 -20.23 -19.36
N PHE A 147 52.15 -19.35 -18.61
CA PHE A 147 51.99 -17.89 -18.65
C PHE A 147 53.04 -17.21 -19.55
N LYS A 148 53.78 -17.96 -20.36
CA LYS A 148 54.74 -17.45 -21.36
C LYS A 148 54.18 -17.68 -22.77
N GLY A 149 53.85 -16.57 -23.45
CA GLY A 149 53.28 -16.58 -24.81
C GLY A 149 53.10 -15.16 -25.35
N PRO A 150 52.56 -14.99 -26.57
CA PRO A 150 52.20 -13.67 -27.08
C PRO A 150 51.18 -13.00 -26.15
N TRP A 151 51.25 -11.67 -26.00
CA TRP A 151 50.49 -10.90 -25.01
C TRP A 151 48.98 -11.22 -24.99
N ASN A 152 48.35 -11.47 -26.15
CA ASN A 152 46.93 -11.82 -26.23
C ASN A 152 46.60 -13.18 -25.59
N ASN A 153 47.49 -14.17 -25.69
CA ASN A 153 47.27 -15.49 -25.07
C ASN A 153 47.48 -15.43 -23.56
N GLN A 154 48.42 -14.62 -23.08
CA GLN A 154 48.66 -14.44 -21.64
C GLN A 154 47.47 -13.80 -20.94
N ILE A 155 46.92 -12.73 -21.51
CA ILE A 155 45.73 -12.06 -20.95
C ILE A 155 44.53 -13.03 -20.95
N GLY A 156 44.37 -13.82 -22.02
CA GLY A 156 43.34 -14.85 -22.11
C GLY A 156 43.44 -15.93 -21.03
N THR A 157 44.65 -16.46 -20.78
CA THR A 157 44.87 -17.49 -19.74
C THR A 157 44.63 -16.92 -18.34
N VAL A 158 45.13 -15.72 -18.03
CA VAL A 158 44.92 -15.12 -16.70
C VAL A 158 43.44 -14.77 -16.50
N PHE A 159 42.75 -14.29 -17.54
CA PHE A 159 41.31 -13.99 -17.48
C PHE A 159 40.50 -15.26 -17.26
N TRP A 160 40.85 -16.35 -17.96
CA TRP A 160 40.21 -17.65 -17.79
C TRP A 160 40.46 -18.24 -16.40
N PHE A 161 41.69 -18.12 -15.89
CA PHE A 161 42.06 -18.57 -14.55
C PHE A 161 41.30 -17.82 -13.45
N THR A 162 41.25 -16.48 -13.51
CA THR A 162 40.55 -15.67 -12.51
C THR A 162 39.04 -15.87 -12.58
N PHE A 163 38.47 -15.94 -13.78
CA PHE A 163 37.04 -16.25 -13.97
C PHE A 163 36.68 -17.64 -13.44
N SER A 164 37.49 -18.65 -13.73
CA SER A 164 37.25 -20.03 -13.25
C SER A 164 37.44 -20.14 -11.74
N SER A 165 38.31 -19.32 -11.14
CA SER A 165 38.52 -19.25 -9.69
C SER A 165 37.26 -18.76 -8.94
N ILE A 166 36.46 -17.86 -9.54
CA ILE A 166 35.17 -17.39 -8.95
C ILE A 166 34.19 -18.55 -8.77
N PHE A 167 34.21 -19.53 -9.68
CA PHE A 167 33.34 -20.71 -9.66
C PHE A 167 34.01 -21.92 -9.00
N PHE A 168 35.14 -21.75 -8.31
CA PHE A 168 35.94 -22.83 -7.71
C PHE A 168 36.40 -23.90 -8.71
N ALA A 169 36.43 -23.59 -10.01
CA ALA A 169 36.87 -24.49 -11.08
C ALA A 169 38.38 -24.32 -11.33
N HIS A 170 39.23 -24.76 -10.41
CA HIS A 170 40.69 -24.69 -10.62
C HIS A 170 41.18 -25.83 -11.50
N ARG A 171 41.69 -25.50 -12.70
CA ARG A 171 42.30 -26.45 -13.64
C ARG A 171 43.83 -26.33 -13.76
N GLU A 172 44.43 -25.24 -13.28
CA GLU A 172 45.84 -24.91 -13.52
C GLU A 172 46.73 -25.15 -12.30
N LYS A 173 47.97 -25.63 -12.52
CA LYS A 173 48.97 -25.86 -11.48
C LYS A 173 49.66 -24.54 -11.12
N ILE A 174 49.57 -24.16 -9.85
CA ILE A 174 50.23 -22.95 -9.31
C ILE A 174 51.64 -23.32 -8.85
N TYR A 175 52.67 -22.62 -9.37
CA TYR A 175 54.08 -22.93 -9.07
C TYR A 175 54.64 -22.12 -7.89
N SER A 176 54.24 -20.84 -7.72
CA SER A 176 54.78 -19.99 -6.66
C SER A 176 54.00 -20.11 -5.34
N ASN A 177 54.73 -20.26 -4.23
CA ASN A 177 54.14 -20.28 -2.89
C ASN A 177 53.45 -18.94 -2.53
N LEU A 178 53.95 -17.82 -3.06
CA LEU A 178 53.33 -16.49 -2.85
C LEU A 178 52.00 -16.38 -3.59
N THR A 179 51.92 -16.86 -4.85
CA THR A 179 50.67 -16.92 -5.61
C THR A 179 49.64 -17.78 -4.89
N ARG A 180 50.06 -18.89 -4.29
CA ARG A 180 49.15 -19.77 -3.53
C ARG A 180 48.47 -19.03 -2.36
N VAL A 181 49.21 -18.22 -1.62
CA VAL A 181 48.64 -17.39 -0.53
C VAL A 181 47.66 -16.36 -1.10
N VAL A 182 48.04 -15.66 -2.17
CA VAL A 182 47.18 -14.65 -2.82
C VAL A 182 45.88 -15.29 -3.33
N VAL A 183 45.95 -16.48 -3.95
CA VAL A 183 44.78 -17.21 -4.44
C VAL A 183 43.88 -17.66 -3.29
N ILE A 184 44.42 -18.12 -2.16
CA ILE A 184 43.61 -18.47 -0.97
C ILE A 184 42.84 -17.26 -0.45
N VAL A 185 43.51 -16.10 -0.33
CA VAL A 185 42.86 -14.85 0.10
C VAL A 185 41.79 -14.43 -0.92
N TRP A 186 42.08 -14.53 -2.21
CA TRP A 186 41.13 -14.23 -3.29
C TRP A 186 39.91 -15.15 -3.25
N LEU A 187 40.08 -16.45 -3.07
CA LEU A 187 38.98 -17.41 -2.94
C LEU A 187 38.07 -17.08 -1.75
N PHE A 188 38.65 -16.62 -0.63
CA PHE A 188 37.86 -16.15 0.51
C PHE A 188 37.03 -14.89 0.17
N VAL A 189 37.63 -13.93 -0.55
CA VAL A 189 36.90 -12.74 -1.04
C VAL A 189 35.80 -13.14 -2.03
N ALA A 190 36.08 -14.02 -2.99
CA ALA A 190 35.11 -14.52 -3.96
C ALA A 190 33.95 -15.27 -3.28
N LEU A 191 34.23 -16.04 -2.23
CA LEU A 191 33.21 -16.70 -1.42
C LEU A 191 32.28 -15.69 -0.73
N ILE A 192 32.85 -14.63 -0.14
CA ILE A 192 32.04 -13.57 0.50
C ILE A 192 31.18 -12.84 -0.53
N LEU A 193 31.75 -12.51 -1.71
CA LEU A 193 31.04 -11.82 -2.78
C LEU A 193 29.88 -12.65 -3.33
N THR A 194 30.11 -13.94 -3.63
CA THR A 194 29.07 -14.85 -4.11
C THR A 194 27.99 -15.07 -3.05
N SER A 195 28.37 -15.31 -1.79
CA SER A 195 27.41 -15.47 -0.68
C SER A 195 26.56 -14.21 -0.46
N SER A 196 27.17 -13.03 -0.52
CA SER A 196 26.48 -11.74 -0.34
C SER A 196 25.55 -11.42 -1.52
N TYR A 197 25.96 -11.78 -2.74
CA TYR A 197 25.13 -11.66 -3.93
C TYR A 197 23.90 -12.56 -3.83
N THR A 198 24.09 -13.84 -3.49
CA THR A 198 22.99 -14.79 -3.30
C THR A 198 22.06 -14.33 -2.17
N ALA A 199 22.59 -13.91 -1.03
CA ALA A 199 21.77 -13.40 0.08
C ALA A 199 20.93 -12.18 -0.32
N SER A 200 21.52 -11.22 -1.04
CA SER A 200 20.81 -10.03 -1.54
C SER A 200 19.74 -10.39 -2.58
N LEU A 201 20.07 -11.27 -3.53
CA LEU A 201 19.14 -11.74 -4.55
C LEU A 201 17.96 -12.50 -3.91
N THR A 202 18.24 -13.42 -2.99
CA THR A 202 17.21 -14.13 -2.23
C THR A 202 16.34 -13.16 -1.44
N SER A 203 16.93 -12.17 -0.75
CA SER A 203 16.18 -11.15 -0.02
C SER A 203 15.23 -10.39 -0.95
N MET A 204 15.69 -9.96 -2.14
CA MET A 204 14.84 -9.28 -3.13
C MET A 204 13.73 -10.19 -3.67
N LEU A 205 13.98 -11.48 -3.88
CA LEU A 205 12.96 -12.43 -4.34
C LEU A 205 11.94 -12.77 -3.26
N THR A 206 12.34 -12.74 -1.98
CA THR A 206 11.44 -12.98 -0.85
C THR A 206 10.60 -11.76 -0.49
N VAL A 207 11.15 -10.55 -0.64
CA VAL A 207 10.43 -9.29 -0.37
C VAL A 207 9.89 -8.74 -1.69
N GLN A 208 8.64 -9.04 -2.00
CA GLN A 208 7.94 -8.35 -3.10
C GLN A 208 7.84 -6.85 -2.77
N ARG A 209 8.74 -6.05 -3.35
CA ARG A 209 8.65 -4.59 -3.27
C ARG A 209 7.64 -4.11 -4.29
N LEU A 210 6.43 -3.82 -3.84
CA LEU A 210 5.42 -3.16 -4.67
C LEU A 210 5.78 -1.68 -4.79
N GLU A 211 6.56 -1.33 -5.82
CA GLU A 211 6.87 0.06 -6.10
C GLU A 211 5.67 0.74 -6.78
N PRO A 212 5.13 1.84 -6.20
CA PRO A 212 4.03 2.58 -6.79
C PRO A 212 4.44 3.19 -8.14
N ASN A 213 3.53 3.18 -9.13
CA ASN A 213 3.78 3.84 -10.41
C ASN A 213 3.98 5.35 -10.25
N VAL A 214 3.12 5.97 -9.43
CA VAL A 214 3.17 7.39 -9.10
C VAL A 214 3.26 7.53 -7.58
N THR A 215 4.30 8.23 -7.12
CA THR A 215 4.57 8.45 -5.69
C THR A 215 4.04 9.78 -5.18
N ASP A 216 3.85 10.77 -6.05
CA ASP A 216 3.63 12.16 -5.64
C ASP A 216 2.37 12.78 -6.24
N ILE A 217 1.58 13.44 -5.40
CA ILE A 217 0.34 14.12 -5.77
C ILE A 217 0.63 15.31 -6.69
N GLU A 218 1.73 16.03 -6.46
CA GLU A 218 2.11 17.16 -7.31
C GLU A 218 2.47 16.69 -8.73
N SER A 219 3.00 15.47 -8.88
CA SER A 219 3.23 14.89 -10.20
C SER A 219 1.92 14.65 -10.96
N LEU A 220 0.86 14.15 -10.28
CA LEU A 220 -0.47 13.96 -10.87
C LEU A 220 -1.09 15.30 -11.32
N LYS A 221 -0.91 16.35 -10.50
CA LYS A 221 -1.41 17.70 -10.82
C LYS A 221 -0.71 18.29 -12.04
N ARG A 222 0.61 18.16 -12.12
CA ARG A 222 1.42 18.66 -13.26
C ARG A 222 1.13 17.89 -14.56
N SER A 223 0.93 16.58 -14.48
CA SER A 223 0.65 15.76 -15.65
C SER A 223 -0.79 15.88 -16.18
N ASN A 224 -1.66 16.61 -15.47
CA ASN A 224 -3.07 16.83 -15.84
C ASN A 224 -3.79 15.50 -16.15
N VAL A 225 -3.52 14.48 -15.33
CA VAL A 225 -4.13 13.16 -15.45
C VAL A 225 -5.45 13.11 -14.67
N LYS A 226 -6.32 12.22 -15.10
CA LYS A 226 -7.58 11.93 -14.41
C LYS A 226 -7.35 11.05 -13.18
N ILE A 227 -8.10 11.32 -12.13
CA ILE A 227 -8.08 10.61 -10.85
C ILE A 227 -9.49 10.17 -10.47
N GLY A 228 -9.61 9.02 -9.83
CA GLY A 228 -10.89 8.49 -9.37
C GLY A 228 -11.14 8.79 -7.89
N CYS A 229 -12.39 9.06 -7.52
CA CYS A 229 -12.83 9.05 -6.12
C CYS A 229 -14.29 8.59 -6.02
N ASP A 230 -14.73 8.30 -4.79
CA ASP A 230 -16.15 8.13 -4.52
C ASP A 230 -16.86 9.49 -4.65
N GLY A 231 -17.84 9.55 -5.55
CA GLY A 231 -18.53 10.79 -5.90
C GLY A 231 -19.51 11.28 -4.83
N ASP A 232 -19.99 10.38 -3.96
CA ASP A 232 -20.92 10.72 -2.88
C ASP A 232 -20.20 11.07 -1.56
N SER A 233 -18.87 10.96 -1.54
CA SER A 233 -18.02 11.26 -0.39
C SER A 233 -17.49 12.70 -0.41
N PHE A 234 -17.16 13.22 0.77
CA PHE A 234 -16.49 14.51 0.94
C PHE A 234 -15.11 14.57 0.23
N VAL A 235 -14.57 13.40 -0.13
CA VAL A 235 -13.28 13.27 -0.83
C VAL A 235 -13.26 14.09 -2.11
N ARG A 236 -14.36 14.16 -2.87
CA ARG A 236 -14.43 14.97 -4.10
C ARG A 236 -14.18 16.45 -3.79
N THR A 237 -14.94 17.01 -2.84
CA THR A 237 -14.78 18.40 -2.39
C THR A 237 -13.39 18.65 -1.81
N TYR A 238 -12.83 17.69 -1.07
CA TYR A 238 -11.47 17.79 -0.53
C TYR A 238 -10.40 17.84 -1.64
N LEU A 239 -10.55 17.03 -2.68
CA LEU A 239 -9.63 17.03 -3.84
C LEU A 239 -9.68 18.36 -4.60
N GLU A 240 -10.87 18.92 -4.79
CA GLU A 240 -11.07 20.21 -5.47
C GLU A 240 -10.59 21.40 -4.62
N ASP A 241 -11.05 21.50 -3.37
CA ASP A 241 -10.86 22.70 -2.55
C ASP A 241 -9.53 22.71 -1.81
N VAL A 242 -9.03 21.57 -1.33
CA VAL A 242 -7.81 21.50 -0.53
C VAL A 242 -6.62 21.12 -1.39
N LEU A 243 -6.73 20.03 -2.15
CA LEU A 243 -5.63 19.55 -2.99
C LEU A 243 -5.51 20.29 -4.33
N LYS A 244 -6.50 21.15 -4.65
CA LYS A 244 -6.54 22.00 -5.84
C LYS A 244 -6.43 21.20 -7.14
N PHE A 245 -7.05 20.01 -7.17
CA PHE A 245 -7.28 19.31 -8.42
C PHE A 245 -8.33 20.04 -9.24
N LYS A 246 -8.20 19.98 -10.56
CA LYS A 246 -9.19 20.56 -11.47
C LYS A 246 -10.41 19.65 -11.51
N SER A 247 -11.60 20.21 -11.36
CA SER A 247 -12.86 19.44 -11.25
C SER A 247 -13.07 18.46 -12.41
N TYR A 248 -12.67 18.82 -13.65
CA TYR A 248 -12.78 17.96 -14.83
C TYR A 248 -11.79 16.78 -14.85
N ASN A 249 -10.79 16.75 -13.97
CA ASN A 249 -9.86 15.62 -13.81
C ASN A 249 -10.33 14.64 -12.72
N ILE A 250 -11.44 14.92 -12.03
CA ILE A 250 -11.94 14.10 -10.92
C ILE A 250 -13.13 13.30 -11.41
N GLU A 251 -12.91 12.00 -11.57
CA GLU A 251 -13.89 11.03 -12.03
C GLU A 251 -14.58 10.36 -10.83
N ASN A 252 -15.91 10.31 -10.91
CA ASN A 252 -16.71 9.67 -9.87
C ASN A 252 -16.85 8.17 -10.17
N VAL A 253 -16.38 7.35 -9.26
CA VAL A 253 -16.48 5.89 -9.36
C VAL A 253 -17.43 5.39 -8.27
N SER A 254 -18.67 5.07 -8.67
CA SER A 254 -19.77 4.79 -7.74
C SER A 254 -19.69 3.43 -7.02
N SER A 255 -18.77 2.54 -7.41
CA SER A 255 -18.71 1.18 -6.87
C SER A 255 -17.27 0.69 -6.75
N GLU A 256 -16.98 0.00 -5.64
CA GLU A 256 -15.67 -0.62 -5.37
C GLU A 256 -15.18 -1.54 -6.51
N TYR A 257 -16.11 -2.14 -7.26
CA TYR A 257 -15.83 -3.09 -8.33
C TYR A 257 -15.38 -2.42 -9.64
N ASN A 258 -15.73 -1.16 -9.85
CA ASN A 258 -15.45 -0.46 -11.11
C ASN A 258 -14.01 0.08 -11.17
N TYR A 259 -13.39 0.33 -10.02
CA TYR A 259 -12.02 0.86 -9.94
C TYR A 259 -11.01 0.05 -10.77
N GLU A 260 -11.07 -1.29 -10.71
CA GLU A 260 -10.14 -2.13 -11.50
C GLU A 260 -10.29 -1.89 -13.02
N GLY A 261 -11.53 -1.70 -13.50
CA GLY A 261 -11.82 -1.40 -14.89
C GLY A 261 -11.26 -0.05 -15.32
N GLU A 262 -11.47 0.98 -14.50
CA GLU A 262 -10.99 2.35 -14.74
C GLU A 262 -9.45 2.44 -14.78
N PHE A 263 -8.76 1.68 -13.93
CA PHE A 263 -7.30 1.58 -13.99
C PHE A 263 -6.82 0.85 -15.25
N LYS A 264 -7.50 -0.23 -15.67
CA LYS A 264 -7.13 -1.01 -16.87
C LYS A 264 -7.35 -0.24 -18.16
N SER A 265 -8.39 0.58 -18.23
CA SER A 265 -8.68 1.42 -19.39
C SER A 265 -7.77 2.67 -19.49
N ASN A 266 -6.87 2.87 -18.51
CA ASN A 266 -6.10 4.10 -18.32
C ASN A 266 -7.00 5.35 -18.22
N HIS A 267 -8.26 5.19 -17.80
CA HIS A 267 -9.16 6.31 -17.59
C HIS A 267 -8.78 7.10 -16.34
N ILE A 268 -8.29 6.41 -15.31
CA ILE A 268 -7.72 7.02 -14.11
C ILE A 268 -6.27 6.57 -13.88
N ALA A 269 -5.43 7.49 -13.41
CA ALA A 269 -4.04 7.20 -13.05
C ALA A 269 -3.86 6.85 -11.57
N ALA A 270 -4.73 7.38 -10.71
CA ALA A 270 -4.75 7.15 -9.27
C ALA A 270 -6.20 7.19 -8.76
N ALA A 271 -6.47 6.50 -7.65
CA ALA A 271 -7.74 6.57 -6.95
C ALA A 271 -7.51 7.08 -5.52
N PHE A 272 -8.34 8.02 -5.07
CA PHE A 272 -8.34 8.53 -3.71
C PHE A 272 -9.50 7.92 -2.95
N LEU A 273 -9.18 7.09 -1.97
CA LEU A 273 -10.14 6.40 -1.12
C LEU A 273 -9.87 6.69 0.35
N GLU A 274 -10.91 6.75 1.17
CA GLU A 274 -10.75 6.75 2.62
C GLU A 274 -10.03 5.47 3.06
N LEU A 275 -9.23 5.56 4.12
CA LEU A 275 -8.32 4.50 4.55
C LEU A 275 -9.03 3.16 4.80
N PRO A 276 -10.23 3.09 5.43
CA PRO A 276 -10.96 1.82 5.57
C PRO A 276 -11.31 1.18 4.21
N TYR A 277 -11.80 1.98 3.26
CA TYR A 277 -12.11 1.52 1.90
C TYR A 277 -10.85 1.08 1.14
N GLY A 278 -9.77 1.84 1.27
CA GLY A 278 -8.49 1.52 0.65
C GLY A 278 -7.92 0.19 1.16
N LYS A 279 -8.04 -0.09 2.47
CA LYS A 279 -7.65 -1.39 3.05
C LYS A 279 -8.48 -2.54 2.48
N VAL A 280 -9.79 -2.38 2.37
CA VAL A 280 -10.67 -3.39 1.77
C VAL A 280 -10.32 -3.64 0.30
N PHE A 281 -10.10 -2.58 -0.47
CA PHE A 281 -9.72 -2.66 -1.88
C PHE A 281 -8.36 -3.36 -2.07
N LEU A 282 -7.35 -2.95 -1.30
CA LEU A 282 -6.01 -3.55 -1.36
C LEU A 282 -6.01 -5.00 -0.89
N ASN A 283 -6.85 -5.38 0.08
CA ASN A 283 -6.96 -6.78 0.48
C ASN A 283 -7.44 -7.66 -0.68
N ARG A 284 -8.31 -7.13 -1.55
CA ARG A 284 -8.79 -7.84 -2.75
C ARG A 284 -7.78 -7.85 -3.90
N TYR A 285 -7.01 -6.77 -4.06
CA TYR A 285 -6.14 -6.54 -5.22
C TYR A 285 -4.66 -6.31 -4.87
N CYS A 286 -4.17 -6.94 -3.80
CA CYS A 286 -2.87 -6.69 -3.17
C CYS A 286 -1.64 -6.81 -4.09
N LYS A 287 -1.73 -7.56 -5.19
CA LYS A 287 -0.65 -7.74 -6.16
C LYS A 287 -0.62 -6.69 -7.27
N LYS A 288 -1.76 -6.05 -7.54
CA LYS A 288 -1.94 -5.15 -8.70
C LYS A 288 -1.84 -3.69 -8.31
N PHE A 289 -2.25 -3.36 -7.10
CA PHE A 289 -2.28 -2.00 -6.59
C PHE A 289 -1.51 -1.90 -5.29
N THR A 290 -0.97 -0.73 -5.05
CA THR A 290 -0.32 -0.36 -3.80
C THR A 290 -0.82 1.01 -3.38
N THR A 291 -0.60 1.37 -2.12
CA THR A 291 -0.93 2.70 -1.60
C THR A 291 0.35 3.45 -1.30
N THR A 292 0.35 4.75 -1.53
CA THR A 292 1.34 5.64 -0.92
C THR A 292 0.97 5.88 0.54
N ALA A 293 1.96 6.12 1.41
CA ALA A 293 1.69 6.40 2.83
C ALA A 293 0.56 7.44 3.01
N PRO A 294 -0.36 7.24 3.96
CA PRO A 294 -1.50 8.14 4.12
C PRO A 294 -1.02 9.54 4.49
N THR A 295 -1.21 10.50 3.60
CA THR A 295 -0.69 11.87 3.78
C THR A 295 -1.66 12.77 4.54
N TYR A 296 -2.95 12.45 4.54
CA TYR A 296 -4.00 13.30 5.10
C TYR A 296 -4.84 12.52 6.11
N ILE A 297 -5.04 13.10 7.29
CA ILE A 297 -5.76 12.51 8.42
C ILE A 297 -7.00 13.37 8.69
N PHE A 298 -8.13 12.73 9.00
CA PHE A 298 -9.40 13.38 9.37
C PHE A 298 -10.02 12.68 10.59
N GLY A 299 -11.28 12.93 10.93
CA GLY A 299 -11.84 12.45 12.20
C GLY A 299 -12.14 10.94 12.27
N GLY A 300 -12.10 10.21 11.16
CA GLY A 300 -12.46 8.78 11.10
C GLY A 300 -13.96 8.56 10.90
N LEU A 301 -14.42 7.31 11.00
CA LEU A 301 -15.85 6.99 10.91
C LEU A 301 -16.49 7.01 12.30
N GLY A 302 -17.66 7.63 12.42
CA GLY A 302 -18.41 7.74 13.68
C GLY A 302 -19.92 7.71 13.46
N PHE A 303 -20.66 7.30 14.49
CA PHE A 303 -22.12 7.42 14.47
C PHE A 303 -22.54 8.84 14.81
N VAL A 304 -23.67 9.26 14.26
CA VAL A 304 -24.17 10.63 14.37
C VAL A 304 -25.38 10.66 15.28
N PHE A 305 -25.42 11.62 16.18
CA PHE A 305 -26.57 11.90 17.05
C PHE A 305 -26.89 13.39 17.03
N GLN A 306 -28.10 13.73 17.49
CA GLN A 306 -28.46 15.14 17.71
C GLN A 306 -27.45 15.81 18.66
N LYS A 307 -27.16 17.09 18.39
CA LYS A 307 -26.17 17.87 19.15
C LYS A 307 -26.51 17.90 20.64
N GLY A 308 -25.54 17.54 21.49
CA GLY A 308 -25.73 17.45 22.94
C GLY A 308 -26.49 16.21 23.43
N SER A 309 -26.76 15.22 22.57
CA SER A 309 -27.42 13.98 22.97
C SER A 309 -26.55 13.18 23.97
N PRO A 310 -27.09 12.78 25.15
CA PRO A 310 -26.34 11.95 26.10
C PRO A 310 -26.03 10.56 25.52
N ILE A 311 -26.84 10.09 24.56
CA ILE A 311 -26.67 8.80 23.90
C ILE A 311 -25.34 8.74 23.15
N ALA A 312 -24.89 9.86 22.55
CA ALA A 312 -23.61 9.90 21.84
C ALA A 312 -22.42 9.59 22.77
N ARG A 313 -22.48 10.07 24.01
CA ARG A 313 -21.48 9.81 25.05
C ARG A 313 -21.50 8.34 25.48
N ASP A 314 -22.69 7.77 25.66
CA ASP A 314 -22.84 6.39 26.12
C ASP A 314 -22.41 5.40 25.01
N PHE A 315 -22.75 5.68 23.75
CA PHE A 315 -22.24 4.96 22.58
C PHE A 315 -20.72 5.09 22.45
N SER A 316 -20.17 6.29 22.64
CA SER A 316 -18.72 6.49 22.61
C SER A 316 -18.00 5.62 23.64
N ARG A 317 -18.53 5.56 24.87
CA ARG A 317 -17.97 4.71 25.93
C ARG A 317 -18.08 3.23 25.56
N ALA A 318 -19.20 2.80 24.98
CA ALA A 318 -19.38 1.42 24.54
C ALA A 318 -18.40 1.04 23.39
N ILE A 319 -18.20 1.93 22.42
CA ILE A 319 -17.20 1.74 21.34
C ILE A 319 -15.80 1.59 21.93
N LEU A 320 -15.43 2.45 22.89
CA LEU A 320 -14.13 2.36 23.56
C LEU A 320 -13.97 1.03 24.30
N LYS A 321 -14.99 0.56 25.03
CA LYS A 321 -14.96 -0.76 25.69
C LYS A 321 -14.73 -1.90 24.69
N LEU A 322 -15.44 -1.89 23.56
CA LEU A 322 -15.27 -2.89 22.48
C LEU A 322 -13.89 -2.82 21.81
N SER A 323 -13.25 -1.65 21.81
CA SER A 323 -11.89 -1.50 21.32
C SER A 323 -10.86 -2.00 22.34
N GLU A 324 -11.07 -1.75 23.63
CA GLU A 324 -10.19 -2.17 24.72
C GLU A 324 -10.22 -3.69 24.95
N ASP A 325 -11.36 -4.34 24.73
CA ASP A 325 -11.52 -5.79 24.86
C ASP A 325 -11.09 -6.60 23.62
N GLY A 326 -10.77 -5.91 22.52
CA GLY A 326 -10.32 -6.52 21.26
C GLY A 326 -11.43 -7.09 20.38
N THR A 327 -12.69 -6.74 20.64
CA THR A 327 -13.83 -7.11 19.77
C THR A 327 -13.86 -6.31 18.47
N LEU A 328 -13.37 -5.07 18.49
CA LEU A 328 -13.32 -4.13 17.36
C LEU A 328 -12.11 -4.33 16.43
#